data_AF-A0A370DHG0-F1
#
_entry.id   AF-A0A370DHG0-F1
#
_cell.length_a   1.000
_cell.length_b   1.000
_cell.length_c   1.000
_cell.angle_alpha   90.00
_cell.angle_beta   90.00
_cell.angle_gamma   90.00
#
_symmetry.space_group_name_H-M   'P 1'
#
loop_
_entity.id
_entity.type
_entity.pdbx_description
1 polymer ?
#
loop_
_entity_poly.entity_id
_entity_poly.type
_entity_poly.pdbx_seq_one_letter_code
_entity_poly.pdbx_strand_id
1 'polypeptide(L)'
;MSMSYFSSYLIRFLLLSLSLWAGVSQAESLYLQQTKTVEITEKVLAETLEKLQQSKTRELRELLAVAPFHKREPVKPAVEEAFCSDCHGPLPHSKDERQRSFLNMHSRKVACTTCHYRPEGITLDYAWYPTGDNPDMDESGRITPFHQGELIAVPAVGPFAIELQRQWHLAALPVKARLHRRIHGPLEKEGPGCTDCHHQDQRFLDLEALGLKPEEIRSIRTNRIARFLGQKSPEGQQLQLRDLLQ
;
A
#
# COMPACT_ATOMS: atom_id res chain seq x y z
N MET A 1 -65.70 3.05 7.86
CA MET A 1 -64.41 2.37 8.10
C MET A 1 -63.88 1.85 6.77
N SER A 2 -63.00 2.57 6.07
CA SER A 2 -62.18 2.00 4.96
C SER A 2 -61.29 3.00 4.19
N MET A 3 -61.39 4.33 4.34
CA MET A 3 -60.60 5.26 3.50
C MET A 3 -59.37 5.90 4.18
N SER A 4 -59.25 5.85 5.52
CA SER A 4 -58.14 6.53 6.21
C SER A 4 -56.86 5.69 6.38
N TYR A 5 -56.93 4.37 6.16
CA TYR A 5 -55.77 3.48 6.34
C TYR A 5 -54.92 3.39 5.07
N PHE A 6 -55.52 3.46 3.87
CA PHE A 6 -54.80 3.32 2.61
C PHE A 6 -53.78 4.44 2.36
N SER A 7 -54.08 5.66 2.81
CA SER A 7 -53.20 6.83 2.62
C SER A 7 -51.92 6.78 3.48
N SER A 8 -52.01 6.22 4.69
CA SER A 8 -50.84 6.10 5.60
C SER A 8 -49.84 5.05 5.12
N TYR A 9 -50.32 3.94 4.53
CA TYR A 9 -49.44 2.92 3.98
C TYR A 9 -48.72 3.37 2.71
N LEU A 10 -49.37 4.13 1.83
CA LEU A 10 -48.76 4.65 0.60
C LEU A 10 -47.62 5.66 0.89
N ILE A 11 -47.80 6.53 1.89
CA ILE A 11 -46.76 7.50 2.31
C ILE A 11 -45.59 6.77 2.98
N ARG A 12 -45.85 5.76 3.82
CA ARG A 12 -44.79 4.94 4.45
C ARG A 12 -44.03 4.09 3.43
N PHE A 13 -44.69 3.58 2.38
CA PHE A 13 -44.04 2.84 1.30
C PHE A 13 -43.18 3.74 0.41
N LEU A 14 -43.64 4.98 0.15
CA LEU A 14 -42.87 6.00 -0.59
C LEU A 14 -41.64 6.50 0.19
N LEU A 15 -41.73 6.62 1.51
CA LEU A 15 -40.59 6.97 2.35
C LEU A 15 -39.58 5.82 2.47
N LEU A 16 -40.04 4.57 2.53
CA LEU A 16 -39.16 3.39 2.52
C LEU A 16 -38.47 3.19 1.15
N SER A 17 -39.15 3.48 0.04
CA SER A 17 -38.56 3.37 -1.30
C SER A 17 -37.57 4.51 -1.60
N LEU A 18 -37.79 5.72 -1.06
CA LEU A 18 -36.79 6.80 -1.14
C LEU A 18 -35.51 6.49 -0.35
N SER A 19 -35.59 5.78 0.78
CA SER A 19 -34.40 5.35 1.53
C SER A 19 -33.60 4.21 0.87
N LEU A 20 -34.19 3.50 -0.10
CA LEU A 20 -33.51 2.46 -0.88
C LEU A 20 -32.80 3.02 -2.14
N TRP A 21 -32.99 4.31 -2.44
CA TRP A 21 -32.30 5.05 -3.50
C TRP A 21 -31.27 6.04 -2.96
N ALA A 22 -30.89 5.94 -1.68
CA ALA A 22 -29.58 6.39 -1.26
C ALA A 22 -28.57 5.41 -1.87
N GLY A 23 -28.31 5.59 -3.18
CA GLY A 23 -27.23 4.90 -3.85
C GLY A 23 -25.99 5.04 -2.98
N VAL A 24 -25.39 3.91 -2.62
CA VAL A 24 -24.06 3.88 -2.04
C VAL A 24 -23.16 4.50 -3.10
N SER A 25 -23.01 5.82 -3.05
CA SER A 25 -21.94 6.51 -3.74
C SER A 25 -20.70 5.94 -3.07
N GLN A 26 -20.08 4.95 -3.71
CA GLN A 26 -18.76 4.51 -3.28
C GLN A 26 -17.88 5.74 -3.41
N ALA A 27 -17.64 6.38 -2.26
CA ALA A 27 -16.79 7.55 -2.20
C ALA A 27 -15.42 7.10 -2.69
N GLU A 28 -14.87 7.87 -3.62
CA GLU A 28 -13.51 7.64 -4.10
C GLU A 28 -12.54 7.65 -2.91
N SER A 29 -11.57 6.73 -2.87
CA SER A 29 -10.64 6.66 -1.75
C SER A 29 -9.88 7.98 -1.58
N LEU A 30 -9.53 8.32 -0.33
CA LEU A 30 -8.79 9.56 -0.03
C LEU A 30 -7.51 9.68 -0.86
N TYR A 31 -6.80 8.56 -1.09
CA TYR A 31 -5.63 8.52 -1.95
C TYR A 31 -5.96 8.99 -3.38
N LEU A 32 -7.02 8.44 -3.99
CA LEU A 32 -7.45 8.82 -5.33
C LEU A 32 -7.88 10.29 -5.40
N GLN A 33 -8.60 10.79 -4.40
CA GLN A 33 -8.95 12.21 -4.32
C GLN A 33 -7.69 13.09 -4.36
N GLN A 34 -6.65 12.73 -3.61
CA GLN A 34 -5.39 13.48 -3.57
C GLN A 34 -4.61 13.38 -4.88
N THR A 35 -4.71 12.28 -5.65
CA THR A 35 -4.06 12.21 -6.98
C THR A 35 -4.58 13.27 -7.95
N LYS A 36 -5.82 13.74 -7.77
CA LYS A 36 -6.46 14.77 -8.60
C LYS A 36 -5.98 16.18 -8.26
N THR A 37 -5.54 16.40 -7.02
CA THR A 37 -5.10 17.71 -6.52
C THR A 37 -3.58 17.89 -6.55
N VAL A 38 -2.83 16.90 -7.05
CA VAL A 38 -1.37 17.00 -7.19
C VAL A 38 -1.01 18.14 -8.12
N GLU A 39 -0.27 19.12 -7.58
CA GLU A 39 0.32 20.17 -8.37
C GLU A 39 1.47 19.62 -9.25
N ILE A 40 1.42 19.92 -10.54
CA ILE A 40 2.42 19.50 -11.53
C ILE A 40 3.03 20.75 -12.13
N THR A 41 4.17 21.17 -11.57
CA THR A 41 4.96 22.26 -12.13
C THR A 41 5.77 21.78 -13.33
N GLU A 42 6.17 22.69 -14.21
CA GLU A 42 7.00 22.38 -15.38
C GLU A 42 8.33 21.72 -14.98
N LYS A 43 8.96 22.21 -13.90
CA LYS A 43 10.19 21.65 -13.35
C LYS A 43 10.01 20.18 -12.96
N VAL A 44 8.97 19.87 -12.18
CA VAL A 44 8.69 18.49 -11.72
C VAL A 44 8.36 17.58 -12.92
N LEU A 45 7.67 18.10 -13.92
CA LEU A 45 7.37 17.35 -15.14
C LEU A 45 8.64 17.03 -15.94
N ALA A 46 9.55 17.99 -16.09
CA ALA A 46 10.84 17.79 -16.76
C ALA A 46 11.70 16.74 -16.04
N GLU A 47 11.81 16.82 -14.71
CA GLU A 47 12.51 15.81 -13.91
C GLU A 47 11.87 14.41 -14.02
N THR A 48 10.54 14.35 -14.13
CA THR A 48 9.82 13.07 -14.29
C THR A 48 10.05 12.48 -15.68
N LEU A 49 10.05 13.32 -16.72
CA LEU A 49 10.36 12.91 -18.09
C LEU A 49 11.76 12.29 -18.18
N GLU A 50 12.76 12.97 -17.61
CA GLU A 50 14.13 12.48 -17.60
C GLU A 50 14.23 11.10 -16.92
N LYS A 51 13.58 10.94 -15.75
CA LYS A 51 13.52 9.66 -15.04
C LYS A 51 12.90 8.54 -15.88
N LEU A 52 11.80 8.81 -16.58
CA LEU A 52 11.14 7.81 -17.42
C LEU A 52 11.94 7.46 -18.68
N GLN A 53 12.75 8.38 -19.20
CA GLN A 53 13.67 8.09 -20.31
C GLN A 53 14.84 7.22 -19.86
N GLN A 54 15.34 7.47 -18.65
CA GLN A 54 16.48 6.75 -18.08
C GLN A 54 16.08 5.40 -17.46
N SER A 55 14.80 5.18 -17.17
CA SER A 55 14.33 3.92 -16.62
C SER A 55 14.46 2.81 -17.66
N LYS A 56 15.54 2.02 -17.54
CA LYS A 56 15.67 0.75 -18.26
C LYS A 56 14.69 -0.25 -17.68
N THR A 57 13.93 -0.94 -18.53
CA THR A 57 13.24 -2.17 -18.15
C THR A 57 14.30 -3.12 -17.61
N ARG A 58 14.27 -3.39 -16.30
CA ARG A 58 15.22 -4.30 -15.68
C ARG A 58 14.78 -5.71 -16.07
N GLU A 59 15.52 -6.34 -16.98
CA GLU A 59 15.32 -7.75 -17.26
C GLU A 59 15.48 -8.53 -15.96
N LEU A 60 14.45 -9.30 -15.61
CA LEU A 60 14.54 -10.26 -14.52
C LEU A 60 15.68 -11.20 -14.89
N ARG A 61 16.74 -11.21 -14.07
CA ARG A 61 17.91 -12.07 -14.24
C ARG A 61 17.40 -13.48 -14.50
N GLU A 62 17.88 -14.11 -15.58
CA GLU A 62 17.46 -15.45 -15.98
C GLU A 62 17.41 -16.39 -14.78
N LEU A 63 16.43 -17.30 -14.79
CA LEU A 63 16.37 -18.40 -13.83
C LEU A 63 17.75 -19.03 -13.77
N LEU A 64 18.39 -18.96 -12.59
CA LEU A 64 19.69 -19.58 -12.39
C LEU A 64 19.56 -21.05 -12.82
N ALA A 65 20.53 -21.53 -13.61
CA ALA A 65 20.58 -22.93 -14.06
C ALA A 65 20.75 -23.93 -12.89
N VAL A 66 20.87 -23.42 -11.66
CA VAL A 66 20.87 -24.18 -10.42
C VAL A 66 19.50 -24.07 -9.75
N ALA A 67 18.95 -25.21 -9.35
CA ALA A 67 17.74 -25.25 -8.56
C ALA A 67 17.92 -24.39 -7.29
N PRO A 68 16.90 -23.61 -6.87
CA PRO A 68 16.99 -22.84 -5.64
C PRO A 68 17.30 -23.77 -4.45
N PHE A 69 18.34 -23.46 -3.68
CA PHE A 69 18.72 -24.23 -2.48
C PHE A 69 17.61 -24.33 -1.43
N HIS A 70 16.68 -23.38 -1.43
CA HIS A 70 15.46 -23.43 -0.64
C HIS A 70 14.29 -23.69 -1.59
N LYS A 71 13.43 -24.68 -1.31
CA LYS A 71 12.11 -24.82 -1.93
C LYS A 71 11.30 -23.56 -1.61
N ARG A 72 11.49 -22.51 -2.40
CA ARG A 72 10.64 -21.33 -2.38
C ARG A 72 9.62 -21.54 -3.48
N GLU A 73 8.38 -21.70 -3.09
CA GLU A 73 7.28 -21.57 -4.05
C GLU A 73 7.43 -20.22 -4.76
N PRO A 74 7.12 -20.15 -6.07
CA PRO A 74 7.07 -18.87 -6.75
C PRO A 74 6.16 -17.95 -5.96
N VAL A 75 6.66 -16.75 -5.65
CA VAL A 75 5.84 -15.72 -5.02
C VAL A 75 4.79 -15.35 -6.06
N LYS A 76 3.61 -15.99 -5.97
CA LYS A 76 2.42 -15.42 -6.58
C LYS A 76 2.33 -14.01 -6.02
N PRO A 77 2.14 -12.97 -6.85
CA PRO A 77 1.81 -11.67 -6.32
C PRO A 77 0.60 -11.89 -5.41
N ALA A 78 0.83 -11.78 -4.10
CA ALA A 78 -0.27 -11.75 -3.18
C ALA A 78 -1.04 -10.50 -3.59
N VAL A 79 -2.30 -10.72 -3.92
CA VAL A 79 -3.38 -9.79 -4.28
C VAL A 79 -3.46 -9.10 -5.64
N GLU A 80 -4.69 -9.15 -6.14
CA GLU A 80 -5.37 -8.30 -7.12
C GLU A 80 -5.79 -6.90 -6.56
N GLU A 81 -5.25 -6.47 -5.41
CA GLU A 81 -5.78 -5.31 -4.65
C GLU A 81 -5.04 -3.99 -4.79
N ALA A 82 -3.79 -3.98 -5.25
CA ALA A 82 -3.06 -2.73 -5.35
C ALA A 82 -2.59 -2.57 -6.79
N PHE A 83 -3.21 -1.65 -7.52
CA PHE A 83 -2.77 -1.27 -8.87
C PHE A 83 -1.27 -0.93 -8.96
N CYS A 84 -0.61 -0.65 -7.82
CA CYS A 84 0.84 -0.52 -7.70
C CYS A 84 1.59 -1.72 -8.32
N SER A 85 1.08 -2.95 -8.18
CA SER A 85 1.72 -4.15 -8.74
C SER A 85 1.58 -4.30 -10.25
N ASP A 86 0.72 -3.50 -10.89
CA ASP A 86 0.59 -3.51 -12.36
C ASP A 86 1.82 -2.90 -13.03
N CYS A 87 2.51 -2.00 -12.32
CA CYS A 87 3.74 -1.34 -12.77
C CYS A 87 4.98 -1.80 -11.99
N HIS A 88 4.84 -2.20 -10.73
CA HIS A 88 5.95 -2.64 -9.88
C HIS A 88 5.95 -4.15 -9.68
N GLY A 89 7.12 -4.78 -9.87
CA GLY A 89 7.27 -6.21 -9.59
C GLY A 89 7.10 -6.55 -8.10
N PRO A 90 7.00 -7.86 -7.75
CA PRO A 90 6.75 -8.31 -6.38
C PRO A 90 7.88 -8.01 -5.37
N LEU A 91 9.05 -7.60 -5.87
CA LEU A 91 10.23 -7.24 -5.09
C LEU A 91 10.68 -5.80 -5.42
N PRO A 92 9.87 -4.77 -5.13
CA PRO A 92 10.11 -3.40 -5.60
C PRO A 92 11.31 -2.72 -4.91
N HIS A 93 11.69 -3.19 -3.72
CA HIS A 93 12.82 -2.62 -2.98
C HIS A 93 14.12 -3.22 -3.49
N SER A 94 14.91 -2.41 -4.21
CA SER A 94 16.16 -2.88 -4.83
C SER A 94 17.33 -1.90 -4.75
N LYS A 95 17.12 -0.71 -4.21
CA LYS A 95 18.15 0.35 -4.13
C LYS A 95 19.14 0.09 -2.98
N ASP A 96 18.63 -0.17 -1.78
CA ASP A 96 19.46 -0.49 -0.62
C ASP A 96 19.63 -2.02 -0.51
N GLU A 97 20.84 -2.50 -0.79
CA GLU A 97 21.16 -3.92 -0.72
C GLU A 97 21.08 -4.50 0.69
N ARG A 98 21.29 -3.68 1.73
CA ARG A 98 21.27 -4.10 3.14
C ARG A 98 19.84 -4.37 3.58
N GLN A 99 18.90 -3.54 3.16
CA GLN A 99 17.51 -3.60 3.62
C GLN A 99 16.55 -4.28 2.62
N ARG A 100 16.90 -4.40 1.33
CA ARG A 100 15.99 -4.90 0.27
C ARG A 100 15.27 -6.20 0.61
N SER A 101 15.97 -7.19 1.14
CA SER A 101 15.38 -8.50 1.43
C SER A 101 14.33 -8.41 2.54
N PHE A 102 14.59 -7.58 3.54
CA PHE A 102 13.67 -7.35 4.65
C PHE A 102 12.46 -6.53 4.18
N LEU A 103 12.67 -5.44 3.44
CA LEU A 103 11.56 -4.62 2.93
C LEU A 103 10.67 -5.40 1.94
N ASN A 104 11.27 -6.20 1.05
CA ASN A 104 10.51 -7.07 0.14
C ASN A 104 9.79 -8.23 0.86
N MET A 105 10.18 -8.57 2.09
CA MET A 105 9.40 -9.50 2.91
C MET A 105 8.15 -8.82 3.48
N HIS A 106 8.24 -7.54 3.86
CA HIS A 106 7.10 -6.79 4.41
C HIS A 106 5.96 -6.65 3.42
N SER A 107 6.25 -6.51 2.12
CA SER A 107 5.21 -6.42 1.07
C SER A 107 4.28 -7.64 1.02
N ARG A 108 4.60 -8.75 1.69
CA ARG A 108 3.72 -9.91 1.83
C ARG A 108 2.59 -9.69 2.82
N LYS A 109 2.82 -8.93 3.89
CA LYS A 109 1.90 -8.75 5.03
C LYS A 109 1.53 -7.29 5.29
N VAL A 110 2.12 -6.34 4.55
CA VAL A 110 1.90 -4.90 4.69
C VAL A 110 1.66 -4.34 3.29
N ALA A 111 0.56 -3.62 3.10
CA ALA A 111 0.23 -2.99 1.83
C ALA A 111 1.21 -1.86 1.50
N CYS A 112 1.43 -1.58 0.21
CA CYS A 112 2.33 -0.51 -0.24
C CYS A 112 1.92 0.85 0.36
N THR A 113 0.61 1.11 0.43
CA THR A 113 0.03 2.34 1.00
C THR A 113 0.28 2.46 2.50
N THR A 114 0.39 1.38 3.25
CA THR A 114 0.73 1.44 4.68
C THR A 114 2.06 2.12 4.94
N CYS A 115 3.04 1.91 4.06
CA CYS A 115 4.38 2.50 4.19
C CYS A 115 4.53 3.82 3.42
N HIS A 116 3.96 3.90 2.22
CA HIS A 116 4.21 4.98 1.27
C HIS A 116 3.14 6.07 1.25
N TYR A 117 1.95 5.83 1.81
CA TYR A 117 0.89 6.83 1.89
C TYR A 117 0.74 7.34 3.32
N ARG A 118 1.36 8.48 3.61
CA ARG A 118 1.31 9.13 4.93
C ARG A 118 0.89 10.60 4.77
N PRO A 119 -0.41 10.88 4.54
CA PRO A 119 -0.90 12.24 4.37
C PRO A 119 -0.67 13.09 5.64
N GLU A 120 -0.23 14.33 5.45
CA GLU A 120 -0.04 15.27 6.57
C GLU A 120 -1.39 15.69 7.17
N GLY A 121 -1.46 15.76 8.50
CA GLY A 121 -2.65 16.21 9.22
C GLY A 121 -3.85 15.26 9.18
N ILE A 122 -3.69 14.05 8.62
CA ILE A 122 -4.74 13.04 8.54
C ILE A 122 -4.29 11.80 9.31
N THR A 123 -5.14 11.34 10.23
CA THR A 123 -4.92 10.08 10.94
C THR A 123 -5.52 8.94 10.14
N LEU A 124 -4.74 7.89 9.94
CA LEU A 124 -5.17 6.66 9.27
C LEU A 124 -5.37 5.56 10.32
N ASP A 125 -6.43 4.79 10.14
CA ASP A 125 -6.65 3.54 10.85
C ASP A 125 -6.00 2.39 10.08
N TYR A 126 -5.58 1.34 10.76
CA TYR A 126 -4.95 0.18 10.13
C TYR A 126 -5.66 -1.09 10.53
N ALA A 127 -5.99 -1.91 9.55
CA ALA A 127 -6.62 -3.21 9.77
C ALA A 127 -6.05 -4.27 8.84
N TRP A 128 -6.25 -5.53 9.20
CA TRP A 128 -6.04 -6.65 8.29
C TRP A 128 -7.12 -6.61 7.21
N TYR A 129 -6.69 -6.44 5.97
CA TYR A 129 -7.55 -6.55 4.80
C TYR A 129 -7.20 -7.87 4.08
N PRO A 130 -8.19 -8.73 3.80
CA PRO A 130 -7.96 -10.03 3.18
C PRO A 130 -7.31 -9.87 1.82
N THR A 131 -6.51 -10.83 1.36
CA THR A 131 -5.94 -10.78 0.02
C THR A 131 -6.34 -12.01 -0.79
N GLY A 132 -7.17 -11.80 -1.82
CA GLY A 132 -7.70 -12.87 -2.68
C GLY A 132 -8.94 -13.59 -2.11
N ASP A 133 -9.36 -14.67 -2.78
CA ASP A 133 -10.63 -15.37 -2.54
C ASP A 133 -10.70 -16.23 -1.26
N ASN A 134 -9.70 -16.19 -0.37
CA ASN A 134 -9.73 -16.97 0.87
C ASN A 134 -10.13 -16.08 2.07
N PRO A 135 -11.40 -16.14 2.53
CA PRO A 135 -11.91 -15.33 3.63
C PRO A 135 -11.47 -15.84 5.02
N ASP A 136 -10.82 -17.01 5.11
CA ASP A 136 -10.23 -17.48 6.36
C ASP A 136 -8.95 -16.68 6.64
N MET A 137 -9.10 -15.69 7.51
CA MET A 137 -8.14 -14.65 7.91
C MET A 137 -6.81 -15.16 8.53
N ASP A 138 -6.44 -16.44 8.40
CA ASP A 138 -5.28 -16.99 9.13
C ASP A 138 -3.93 -16.70 8.44
N GLU A 139 -3.88 -16.57 7.10
CA GLU A 139 -2.59 -16.34 6.41
C GLU A 139 -2.64 -15.38 5.20
N SER A 140 -3.81 -14.92 4.77
CA SER A 140 -3.97 -14.14 3.53
C SER A 140 -4.09 -12.62 3.73
N GLY A 141 -4.11 -12.07 4.94
CA GLY A 141 -4.31 -10.63 5.14
C GLY A 141 -3.05 -9.76 4.94
N ARG A 142 -3.24 -8.50 4.52
CA ARG A 142 -2.25 -7.42 4.63
C ARG A 142 -2.75 -6.30 5.54
N ILE A 143 -1.84 -5.75 6.34
CA ILE A 143 -2.08 -4.51 7.10
C ILE A 143 -2.23 -3.39 6.08
N THR A 144 -3.41 -2.79 6.02
CA THR A 144 -3.80 -1.80 5.00
C THR A 144 -4.43 -0.58 5.68
N PRO A 145 -4.20 0.65 5.18
CA PRO A 145 -4.76 1.84 5.80
C PRO A 145 -6.22 2.08 5.40
N PHE A 146 -6.96 2.66 6.34
CA PHE A 146 -8.33 3.13 6.22
C PHE A 146 -8.41 4.58 6.69
N HIS A 147 -9.38 5.32 6.17
CA HIS A 147 -9.72 6.65 6.65
C HIS A 147 -11.24 6.77 6.76
N GLN A 148 -11.76 7.05 7.95
CA GLN A 148 -13.20 7.13 8.21
C GLN A 148 -13.95 5.85 7.81
N GLY A 149 -13.31 4.68 7.99
CA GLY A 149 -13.86 3.37 7.62
C GLY A 149 -13.69 3.00 6.14
N GLU A 150 -13.21 3.89 5.29
CA GLU A 150 -13.01 3.65 3.86
C GLU A 150 -11.59 3.18 3.55
N LEU A 151 -11.48 2.20 2.64
CA LEU A 151 -10.20 1.64 2.22
C LEU A 151 -9.37 2.67 1.44
N ILE A 152 -8.11 2.85 1.83
CA ILE A 152 -7.19 3.74 1.09
C ILE A 152 -6.65 3.07 -0.18
N ALA A 153 -6.35 1.77 -0.11
CA ALA A 153 -5.81 1.00 -1.24
C ALA A 153 -6.79 0.98 -2.42
N VAL A 154 -6.24 1.00 -3.63
CA VAL A 154 -7.03 1.02 -4.87
C VAL A 154 -6.92 -0.34 -5.56
N PRO A 155 -8.03 -1.09 -5.68
CA PRO A 155 -8.08 -2.41 -6.32
C PRO A 155 -7.49 -2.40 -7.74
N ALA A 156 -6.72 -3.44 -8.09
CA ALA A 156 -6.12 -3.56 -9.44
C ALA A 156 -7.19 -3.80 -10.53
N VAL A 157 -8.34 -4.38 -10.17
CA VAL A 157 -9.49 -4.58 -11.07
C VAL A 157 -10.47 -3.40 -11.07
N GLY A 158 -10.16 -2.32 -10.35
CA GLY A 158 -11.02 -1.14 -10.28
C GLY A 158 -11.01 -0.29 -11.57
N PRO A 159 -12.06 0.50 -11.85
CA PRO A 159 -12.12 1.35 -13.04
C PRO A 159 -10.91 2.29 -13.22
N PHE A 160 -10.40 2.82 -12.10
CA PHE A 160 -9.20 3.65 -12.11
C PHE A 160 -7.96 2.88 -12.57
N ALA A 161 -7.72 1.68 -12.04
CA ALA A 161 -6.55 0.88 -12.35
C ALA A 161 -6.55 0.42 -13.81
N ILE A 162 -7.70 -0.04 -14.31
CA ILE A 162 -7.89 -0.43 -15.71
C ILE A 162 -7.60 0.75 -16.65
N GLU A 163 -8.16 1.93 -16.36
CA GLU A 163 -7.96 3.11 -17.20
C GLU A 163 -6.52 3.62 -17.12
N LEU A 164 -5.90 3.60 -15.93
CA LEU A 164 -4.50 3.97 -15.74
C LEU A 164 -3.58 3.06 -16.55
N GLN A 165 -3.78 1.75 -16.50
CA GLN A 165 -3.00 0.78 -17.26
C GLN A 165 -3.16 1.02 -18.77
N ARG A 166 -4.39 1.23 -19.23
CA ARG A 166 -4.68 1.54 -20.64
C ARG A 166 -3.95 2.81 -21.09
N GLN A 167 -4.03 3.90 -20.33
CA GLN A 167 -3.32 5.14 -20.66
C GLN A 167 -1.81 4.97 -20.58
N TRP A 168 -1.30 4.24 -19.60
CA TRP A 168 0.13 3.98 -19.45
C TRP A 168 0.72 3.26 -20.66
N HIS A 169 0.00 2.33 -21.27
CA HIS A 169 0.47 1.61 -22.45
C HIS A 169 0.38 2.45 -23.73
N LEU A 170 -0.73 3.18 -23.93
CA LEU A 170 -1.02 3.85 -25.20
C LEU A 170 -0.47 5.28 -25.31
N ALA A 171 -0.24 5.95 -24.17
CA ALA A 171 0.04 7.38 -24.19
C ALA A 171 1.51 7.71 -24.54
N ALA A 172 1.71 8.90 -25.10
CA ALA A 172 3.03 9.47 -25.32
C ALA A 172 3.74 9.76 -23.99
N LEU A 173 5.08 9.82 -24.01
CA LEU A 173 5.91 9.98 -22.82
C LEU A 173 5.54 11.19 -21.93
N PRO A 174 5.20 12.39 -22.47
CA PRO A 174 4.75 13.51 -21.64
C PRO A 174 3.46 13.24 -20.86
N VAL A 175 2.54 12.47 -21.43
CA VAL A 175 1.31 12.06 -20.75
C VAL A 175 1.64 11.04 -19.65
N LYS A 176 2.52 10.07 -19.94
CA LYS A 176 3.01 9.12 -18.92
C LYS A 176 3.68 9.84 -17.75
N ALA A 177 4.46 10.89 -18.01
CA ALA A 177 5.09 11.68 -16.95
C ALA A 177 4.06 12.39 -16.06
N ARG A 178 2.99 12.96 -16.64
CA ARG A 178 1.88 13.53 -15.87
C ARG A 178 1.16 12.48 -15.05
N LEU A 179 0.84 11.32 -15.63
CA LEU A 179 0.20 10.20 -14.92
C LEU A 179 1.07 9.70 -13.77
N HIS A 180 2.36 9.47 -14.04
CA HIS A 180 3.34 9.09 -13.03
C HIS A 180 3.36 10.09 -11.88
N ARG A 181 3.37 11.40 -12.17
CA ARG A 181 3.38 12.42 -11.11
C ARG A 181 2.08 12.44 -10.31
N ARG A 182 0.92 12.26 -10.95
CA ARG A 182 -0.38 12.20 -10.25
C ARG A 182 -0.46 11.04 -9.26
N ILE A 183 -0.06 9.84 -9.69
CA ILE A 183 -0.18 8.65 -8.84
C ILE A 183 0.90 8.60 -7.74
N HIS A 184 2.12 9.08 -8.03
CA HIS A 184 3.19 9.12 -7.03
C HIS A 184 3.20 10.40 -6.18
N GLY A 185 2.38 11.40 -6.52
CA GLY A 185 2.37 12.71 -5.85
C GLY A 185 1.96 12.64 -4.37
N PRO A 186 0.89 11.92 -4.01
CA PRO A 186 0.50 11.72 -2.61
C PRO A 186 1.38 10.70 -1.85
N LEU A 187 2.36 10.08 -2.53
CA LEU A 187 3.19 9.03 -1.94
C LEU A 187 4.55 9.60 -1.52
N GLU A 188 5.02 9.15 -0.37
CA GLU A 188 6.40 9.38 0.02
C GLU A 188 7.33 8.39 -0.68
N LYS A 189 8.45 8.93 -1.13
CA LYS A 189 9.48 8.16 -1.81
C LYS A 189 10.09 7.10 -0.89
N GLU A 190 10.30 7.45 0.37
CA GLU A 190 10.87 6.57 1.39
C GLU A 190 9.77 6.22 2.40
N GLY A 191 9.66 4.93 2.74
CA GLY A 191 8.76 4.46 3.78
C GLY A 191 9.28 4.78 5.18
N PRO A 192 8.53 4.41 6.24
CA PRO A 192 9.03 4.47 7.60
C PRO A 192 10.34 3.67 7.74
N GLY A 193 11.25 4.18 8.56
CA GLY A 193 12.45 3.47 8.96
C GLY A 193 12.13 2.28 9.86
N CYS A 194 13.07 1.34 9.99
CA CYS A 194 12.84 0.12 10.77
C CYS A 194 12.44 0.44 12.23
N THR A 195 12.99 1.49 12.83
CA THR A 195 12.69 1.89 14.21
C THR A 195 11.31 2.51 14.39
N ASP A 196 10.67 3.03 13.33
CA ASP A 196 9.33 3.61 13.46
C ASP A 196 8.27 2.53 13.79
N CYS A 197 8.54 1.28 13.38
CA CYS A 197 7.69 0.11 13.66
C CYS A 197 8.28 -0.85 14.71
N HIS A 198 9.61 -0.94 14.83
CA HIS A 198 10.31 -1.90 15.68
C HIS A 198 11.00 -1.26 16.90
N HIS A 199 10.45 -0.16 17.44
CA HIS A 199 10.93 0.44 18.67
C HIS A 199 9.88 0.30 19.80
N GLN A 200 10.34 0.36 21.06
CA GLN A 200 9.45 0.20 22.22
C GLN A 200 8.54 1.42 22.43
N ASP A 201 9.09 2.62 22.19
CA ASP A 201 8.43 3.88 22.51
C ASP A 201 7.71 4.54 21.33
N GLN A 202 8.04 4.14 20.10
CA GLN A 202 7.46 4.70 18.88
C GLN A 202 6.53 3.67 18.24
N ARG A 203 5.28 4.08 17.96
CA ARG A 203 4.24 3.20 17.44
C ARG A 203 3.72 3.77 16.12
N PHE A 204 4.31 3.36 15.01
CA PHE A 204 3.72 3.65 13.69
C PHE A 204 2.40 2.89 13.49
N LEU A 205 2.34 1.63 13.94
CA LEU A 205 1.13 0.80 13.91
C LEU A 205 0.65 0.49 15.33
N ASP A 206 -0.66 0.56 15.54
CA ASP A 206 -1.29 0.00 16.73
C ASP A 206 -1.44 -1.52 16.58
N LEU A 207 -0.40 -2.23 17.02
CA LEU A 207 -0.37 -3.70 16.97
C LEU A 207 -1.42 -4.35 17.89
N GLU A 208 -1.87 -3.66 18.94
CA GLU A 208 -2.93 -4.15 19.84
C GLU A 208 -4.28 -4.09 19.12
N ALA A 209 -4.57 -2.98 18.44
CA ALA A 209 -5.76 -2.83 17.60
C ALA A 209 -5.78 -3.82 16.42
N LEU A 210 -4.61 -4.25 15.94
CA LEU A 210 -4.46 -5.30 14.92
C LEU A 210 -4.66 -6.73 15.47
N GLY A 211 -4.96 -6.87 16.76
CA GLY A 211 -5.27 -8.16 17.40
C GLY A 211 -4.06 -9.01 17.78
N LEU A 212 -2.84 -8.44 17.78
CA LEU A 212 -1.65 -9.17 18.19
C LEU A 212 -1.59 -9.33 19.71
N LYS A 213 -1.08 -10.47 20.16
CA LYS A 213 -0.89 -10.77 21.58
C LYS A 213 0.33 -10.03 22.15
N PRO A 214 0.38 -9.77 23.47
CA PRO A 214 1.48 -9.05 24.10
C PRO A 214 2.88 -9.63 23.81
N GLU A 215 3.00 -10.95 23.69
CA GLU A 215 4.24 -11.64 23.33
C GLU A 215 4.67 -11.39 21.87
N GLU A 216 3.71 -11.35 20.94
CA GLU A 216 3.96 -11.07 19.52
C GLU A 216 4.37 -9.61 19.33
N ILE A 217 3.66 -8.69 19.99
CA ILE A 217 3.97 -7.27 20.03
C ILE A 217 5.39 -7.05 20.57
N ARG A 218 5.75 -7.72 21.67
CA ARG A 218 7.09 -7.64 22.24
C ARG A 218 8.13 -8.17 21.26
N SER A 219 7.88 -9.29 20.59
CA SER A 219 8.78 -9.86 19.59
C SER A 219 9.03 -8.89 18.43
N ILE A 220 7.98 -8.24 17.92
CA ILE A 220 8.08 -7.24 16.86
C ILE A 220 8.87 -6.02 17.35
N ARG A 221 8.48 -5.43 18.49
CA ARG A 221 9.11 -4.20 19.04
C ARG A 221 10.56 -4.39 19.51
N THR A 222 10.97 -5.62 19.80
CA THR A 222 12.34 -5.94 20.27
C THR A 222 13.19 -6.69 19.25
N ASN A 223 12.74 -6.74 17.99
CA ASN A 223 13.47 -7.41 16.93
C ASN A 223 14.86 -6.79 16.72
N ARG A 224 15.90 -7.51 17.13
CA ARG A 224 17.30 -7.04 17.08
C ARG A 224 17.78 -6.78 15.66
N ILE A 225 17.33 -7.58 14.69
CA ILE A 225 17.70 -7.41 13.28
C ILE A 225 17.12 -6.11 12.75
N ALA A 226 15.84 -5.83 13.00
CA ALA A 226 15.21 -4.59 12.58
C ALA A 226 15.87 -3.36 13.22
N ARG A 227 16.21 -3.43 14.51
CA ARG A 227 16.92 -2.36 15.21
C ARG A 227 18.31 -2.11 14.63
N PHE A 228 19.08 -3.16 14.38
CA PHE A 228 20.39 -3.06 13.73
C PHE A 228 20.29 -2.48 12.32
N LEU A 229 19.34 -2.93 11.51
CA LEU A 229 19.11 -2.40 10.17
C LEU A 229 18.67 -0.93 10.17
N GLY A 230 17.96 -0.50 11.21
CA GLY A 230 17.55 0.89 11.43
C GLY A 230 18.67 1.82 11.90
N GLN A 231 19.80 1.27 12.38
CA GLN A 231 20.96 2.11 12.74
C GLN A 231 21.60 2.68 11.48
N LYS A 232 21.78 4.01 11.47
CA LYS A 232 22.63 4.70 10.50
C LYS A 232 24.07 4.37 10.83
N SER A 233 24.82 3.89 9.85
CA SER A 233 26.28 3.81 9.95
C SER A 233 26.81 5.24 10.15
N PRO A 234 27.65 5.50 11.17
CA PRO A 234 28.45 6.72 11.21
C PRO A 234 29.24 6.84 9.90
N GLU A 235 29.43 8.07 9.40
CA GLU A 235 30.21 8.29 8.18
C GLU A 235 31.57 7.58 8.27
N GLY A 236 31.84 6.69 7.31
CA GLY A 236 33.11 5.95 7.23
C GLY A 236 33.20 4.66 8.07
N GLN A 237 32.17 4.25 8.82
CA GLN A 237 32.16 2.97 9.52
C GLN A 237 31.07 2.03 9.01
N GLN A 238 31.42 0.77 8.77
CA GLN A 238 30.46 -0.28 8.46
C GLN A 238 29.99 -0.95 9.74
N LEU A 239 28.68 -0.91 10.01
CA LEU A 239 28.06 -1.68 11.09
C LEU A 239 28.35 -3.17 10.90
N GLN A 240 28.82 -3.82 11.95
CA GLN A 240 29.26 -5.21 11.94
C GLN A 240 28.23 -6.11 12.61
N LEU A 241 28.23 -7.40 12.26
CA LEU A 241 27.31 -8.38 12.85
C LEU A 241 27.42 -8.45 14.39
N ARG A 242 28.60 -8.14 14.95
CA ARG A 242 28.82 -8.06 16.40
C ARG A 242 27.98 -6.98 17.09
N ASP A 243 27.54 -5.96 16.35
CA ASP A 243 26.72 -4.86 16.87
C ASP A 243 25.26 -5.30 17.13
N LEU A 244 24.86 -6.50 16.68
CA LEU A 244 23.58 -7.13 17.05
C LEU A 244 23.54 -7.65 18.50
N LEU A 245 24.72 -7.82 19.11
CA LEU A 245 24.86 -8.41 20.44
C LEU A 245 24.82 -7.37 21.56
N GLN A 246 24.93 -6.09 21.21
CA GLN A 246 24.79 -4.95 22.11
C GLN A 246 23.31 -4.59 22.28
#